data_AF-A0A485A722-F1
#
_entry.id   AF-A0A485A722-F1
#
_cell.length_a   1.000
_cell.length_b   1.000
_cell.length_c   1.000
_cell.angle_alpha   90.00
_cell.angle_beta   90.00
_cell.angle_gamma   90.00
#
_symmetry.space_group_name_H-M   'P 1'
#
loop_
_entity.id
_entity.type
_entity.pdbx_description
1 polymer ?
#
loop_
_entity_poly.entity_id
_entity_poly.type
_entity_poly.pdbx_seq_one_letter_code
_entity_poly.pdbx_strand_id
1 'polypeptide(L)'
;MPQSRARLDANLKDFEANLATTDKQVANELAPVKGKGYFVFHDAYGYYEKHYGLTPLGHFTVNPEIQPGAQRLHQIRTQLVEQKATCVFAEPQFRPAVVESVARGTTVRMGTLDPLGTNIQLSKESYPAFLTQLATQYASCPERR
;
A
#
# COMPACT_ATOMS: atom_id res chain seq x y z
N MET A 1 33.55 -9.38 5.93
CA MET A 1 33.97 -9.05 7.31
C MET A 1 33.89 -10.30 8.21
N PRO A 2 34.82 -11.27 8.09
CA PRO A 2 34.81 -12.48 8.93
C PRO A 2 34.87 -12.17 10.44
N GLN A 3 35.57 -11.11 10.82
CA GLN A 3 35.68 -10.61 12.19
C GLN A 3 34.35 -10.15 12.81
N SER A 4 33.33 -9.88 11.99
CA SER A 4 32.01 -9.44 12.44
C SER A 4 30.97 -10.55 12.45
N ARG A 5 31.37 -11.81 12.18
CA ARG A 5 30.45 -12.95 12.04
C ARG A 5 29.46 -13.08 13.19
N ALA A 6 29.95 -13.13 14.44
CA ALA A 6 29.07 -13.27 15.60
C ALA A 6 28.02 -12.14 15.71
N ARG A 7 28.39 -10.91 15.34
CA ARG A 7 27.46 -9.76 15.32
C ARG A 7 26.45 -9.88 14.17
N LEU A 8 26.88 -10.33 12.99
CA LEU A 8 25.99 -10.52 11.85
C LEU A 8 25.00 -11.65 12.10
N ASP A 9 25.45 -12.76 12.70
CA ASP A 9 24.60 -13.89 13.09
C ASP A 9 23.57 -13.47 14.14
N ALA A 10 23.97 -12.67 15.15
CA ALA A 10 23.04 -12.12 16.13
C ALA A 10 22.02 -11.15 15.50
N ASN A 11 22.48 -10.23 14.63
CA ASN A 11 21.60 -9.30 13.93
C ASN A 11 20.55 -10.04 13.08
N LEU A 12 20.96 -11.11 12.38
CA LEU A 12 20.05 -11.94 11.58
C LEU A 12 18.99 -12.60 12.47
N LYS A 13 19.41 -13.22 13.57
CA LYS A 13 18.49 -13.87 14.52
C LYS A 13 17.46 -12.89 15.09
N ASP A 14 17.91 -11.69 15.47
CA ASP A 14 17.03 -10.64 15.99
C ASP A 14 16.04 -10.18 14.90
N PHE A 15 16.53 -10.00 13.67
CA PHE A 15 15.71 -9.60 12.53
C PHE A 15 14.62 -10.63 12.21
N GLU A 16 14.98 -11.92 12.13
CA GLU A 16 14.02 -13.01 11.84
C GLU A 16 12.94 -13.11 12.91
N ALA A 17 13.30 -12.99 14.20
CA ALA A 17 12.35 -13.01 15.29
C ALA A 17 11.37 -11.83 15.25
N ASN A 18 11.88 -10.62 14.96
CA ASN A 18 11.05 -9.43 14.81
C ASN A 18 10.13 -9.55 13.59
N LEU A 19 10.66 -10.00 12.45
CA LEU A 19 9.89 -10.17 11.22
C LEU A 19 8.76 -11.18 11.40
N ALA A 20 9.01 -12.33 12.05
CA ALA A 20 7.98 -13.32 12.33
C ALA A 20 6.87 -12.80 13.26
N THR A 21 7.20 -11.88 14.15
CA THR A 21 6.22 -11.21 15.03
C THR A 21 5.40 -10.20 14.24
N THR A 22 6.07 -9.34 13.46
CA THR A 22 5.42 -8.34 12.60
C THR A 22 4.49 -8.98 11.59
N ASP A 23 4.91 -10.08 10.96
CA ASP A 23 4.09 -10.82 10.00
C ASP A 23 2.72 -11.19 10.56
N LYS A 24 2.68 -11.74 11.77
CA LYS A 24 1.43 -12.10 12.45
C LYS A 24 0.58 -10.87 12.79
N GLN A 25 1.22 -9.78 13.21
CA GLN A 25 0.52 -8.53 13.54
C GLN A 25 -0.13 -7.93 12.29
N VAL A 26 0.61 -7.83 11.19
CA VAL A 26 0.12 -7.32 9.90
C VAL A 26 -1.01 -8.20 9.36
N ALA A 27 -0.87 -9.53 9.43
CA ALA A 27 -1.93 -10.44 9.01
C ALA A 27 -3.24 -10.22 9.78
N ASN A 28 -3.16 -9.96 11.08
CA ASN A 28 -4.32 -9.66 11.92
C ASN A 28 -4.92 -8.28 11.60
N GLU A 29 -4.07 -7.27 11.41
CA GLU A 29 -4.50 -5.90 11.07
C GLU A 29 -5.20 -5.84 9.71
N LEU A 30 -4.74 -6.64 8.74
CA LEU A 30 -5.31 -6.68 7.39
C LEU A 30 -6.52 -7.61 7.25
N ALA A 31 -6.78 -8.49 8.23
CA ALA A 31 -7.89 -9.43 8.16
C ALA A 31 -9.26 -8.75 7.91
N PRO A 32 -9.60 -7.60 8.53
CA PRO A 32 -10.89 -6.91 8.30
C PRO A 32 -11.03 -6.24 6.94
N VAL A 33 -9.96 -6.11 6.16
CA VAL A 33 -9.99 -5.50 4.81
C VAL A 33 -9.87 -6.53 3.68
N LYS A 34 -9.72 -7.81 4.01
CA LYS A 34 -9.79 -8.90 3.03
C LYS A 34 -11.13 -8.88 2.29
N GLY A 35 -11.09 -9.04 0.97
CA GLY A 35 -12.27 -9.02 0.11
C GLY A 35 -12.83 -7.62 -0.20
N LYS A 36 -12.30 -6.56 0.40
CA LYS A 36 -12.63 -5.18 0.01
C LYS A 36 -11.79 -4.83 -1.23
N GLY A 37 -12.41 -4.86 -2.39
CA GLY A 37 -11.74 -4.54 -3.65
C GLY A 37 -11.20 -3.10 -3.68
N TYR A 38 -10.00 -2.91 -4.22
CA TYR A 38 -9.38 -1.61 -4.37
C TYR A 38 -8.53 -1.50 -5.63
N PHE A 39 -8.21 -0.28 -6.04
CA PHE A 39 -7.25 -0.01 -7.10
C PHE A 39 -6.03 0.74 -6.57
N VAL A 40 -4.89 0.58 -7.24
CA VAL A 40 -3.66 1.35 -6.99
C VAL A 40 -3.27 2.13 -8.25
N PHE A 41 -2.50 3.21 -8.14
CA PHE A 41 -1.98 3.91 -9.33
C PHE A 41 -0.71 3.25 -9.92
N HIS A 42 -0.02 2.44 -9.13
CA HIS A 42 1.18 1.75 -9.57
C HIS A 42 1.21 0.32 -8.99
N ASP A 43 1.60 -0.65 -9.81
CA ASP A 43 1.58 -2.07 -9.49
C ASP A 43 2.84 -2.50 -8.73
N ALA A 44 2.98 -2.02 -7.49
CA ALA A 44 4.16 -2.26 -6.65
C ALA A 44 3.94 -3.32 -5.55
N TYR A 45 2.69 -3.72 -5.28
CA TYR A 45 2.31 -4.32 -4.00
C TYR A 45 2.08 -5.83 -4.06
N GLY A 46 2.17 -6.45 -5.25
CA GLY A 46 1.72 -7.83 -5.47
C GLY A 46 2.30 -8.89 -4.51
N TYR A 47 3.56 -8.76 -4.06
CA TYR A 47 4.13 -9.68 -3.06
C TYR A 47 3.45 -9.54 -1.70
N TYR A 48 3.28 -8.31 -1.23
CA TYR A 48 2.65 -8.00 0.05
C TYR A 48 1.17 -8.41 0.02
N GLU A 49 0.47 -8.08 -1.06
CA GLU A 49 -0.94 -8.41 -1.25
C GLU A 49 -1.18 -9.91 -1.28
N LYS A 50 -0.37 -10.65 -2.04
CA LYS A 50 -0.45 -12.11 -2.11
C LYS A 50 -0.18 -12.76 -0.76
N HIS A 51 0.84 -12.28 -0.04
CA HIS A 51 1.23 -12.82 1.25
C HIS A 51 0.14 -12.64 2.31
N TYR A 52 -0.49 -11.46 2.36
CA TYR A 52 -1.54 -11.16 3.34
C TYR A 52 -2.96 -11.47 2.85
N GLY A 53 -3.15 -11.88 1.60
CA GLY A 53 -4.45 -12.23 1.03
C GLY A 53 -5.36 -11.02 0.76
N LEU A 54 -4.77 -9.92 0.32
CA LEU A 54 -5.51 -8.75 -0.16
C LEU A 54 -6.06 -8.97 -1.57
N THR A 55 -7.06 -8.17 -1.95
CA THR A 55 -7.83 -8.35 -3.19
C THR A 55 -7.77 -7.09 -4.06
N PRO A 56 -6.62 -6.81 -4.72
CA PRO A 56 -6.55 -5.73 -5.70
C PRO A 56 -7.46 -6.05 -6.90
N LEU A 57 -8.16 -5.03 -7.38
CA LEU A 57 -8.99 -5.10 -8.59
C LEU A 57 -8.19 -4.71 -9.85
N GLY A 58 -7.07 -4.00 -9.68
CA GLY A 58 -6.16 -3.63 -10.74
C GLY A 58 -5.36 -2.37 -10.42
N HIS A 59 -4.71 -1.83 -11.45
CA HIS A 59 -3.92 -0.61 -11.33
C HIS A 59 -4.18 0.37 -12.48
N PHE A 60 -3.99 1.66 -12.20
CA PHE A 60 -4.07 2.74 -13.17
C PHE A 60 -2.70 3.35 -13.39
N THR A 61 -1.91 2.82 -14.33
CA THR A 61 -0.64 3.46 -14.70
C THR A 61 -0.92 4.88 -15.18
N VAL A 62 -0.61 5.87 -14.34
CA VAL A 62 -0.80 7.29 -14.60
C VAL A 62 0.53 7.98 -14.29
N ASN A 63 0.97 8.86 -15.16
CA ASN A 63 2.14 9.69 -14.89
C ASN A 63 1.82 10.64 -13.71
N PRO A 64 2.56 10.61 -12.60
CA PRO A 64 2.27 11.44 -11.43
C PRO A 64 2.43 12.95 -11.70
N GLU A 65 3.19 13.34 -12.72
CA GLU A 65 3.47 14.74 -13.07
C GLU A 65 2.38 15.35 -13.97
N ILE A 66 1.74 14.52 -14.81
CA ILE A 66 0.80 14.94 -15.86
C ILE A 66 -0.62 14.50 -15.51
N GLN A 67 -1.56 15.44 -15.50
CA GLN A 67 -2.96 15.10 -15.28
C GLN A 67 -3.49 14.18 -16.39
N PRO A 68 -4.19 13.09 -16.05
CA PRO A 68 -4.83 12.24 -17.05
C PRO A 68 -5.88 13.03 -17.83
N GLY A 69 -5.92 12.84 -19.15
CA GLY A 69 -6.95 13.44 -20.00
C GLY A 69 -8.36 12.94 -19.67
N ALA A 70 -9.38 13.68 -20.14
CA ALA A 70 -10.78 13.40 -19.84
C ALA A 70 -11.23 11.97 -20.18
N GLN A 71 -10.77 11.42 -21.32
CA GLN A 71 -11.06 10.04 -21.72
C GLN A 71 -10.52 9.02 -20.71
N ARG A 72 -9.27 9.21 -20.26
CA ARG A 72 -8.64 8.31 -19.30
C ARG A 72 -9.31 8.40 -17.94
N LEU A 73 -9.65 9.61 -17.49
CA LEU A 73 -10.43 9.81 -16.27
C LEU A 73 -11.79 9.12 -16.31
N HIS A 74 -12.49 9.19 -17.44
CA HIS A 74 -13.76 8.51 -17.62
C HIS A 74 -13.59 6.99 -17.47
N GLN A 75 -12.61 6.38 -18.15
CA GLN A 75 -12.33 4.93 -18.03
C GLN A 75 -12.03 4.51 -16.59
N ILE A 76 -11.20 5.26 -15.89
CA ILE A 76 -10.84 4.98 -14.49
C ILE A 76 -12.11 4.99 -13.63
N ARG A 77 -12.93 6.04 -13.74
CA ARG A 77 -14.19 6.15 -12.97
C ARG A 77 -15.16 5.02 -13.29
N THR A 78 -15.30 4.65 -14.56
CA THR A 78 -16.14 3.53 -14.97
C THR A 78 -15.70 2.24 -14.29
N GLN A 79 -14.40 1.92 -14.29
CA GLN A 79 -13.89 0.72 -13.61
C GLN A 79 -14.12 0.74 -12.10
N LEU A 80 -13.91 1.90 -11.46
CA LEU A 80 -14.16 2.08 -10.03
C LEU A 80 -15.63 1.78 -9.66
N VAL A 81 -16.58 2.26 -10.46
CA VAL A 81 -18.02 2.08 -10.22
C VAL A 81 -18.49 0.67 -10.58
N GLU A 82 -18.14 0.18 -11.77
CA GLU A 82 -18.58 -1.14 -12.27
C GLU A 82 -18.06 -2.28 -11.39
N GLN A 83 -16.81 -2.18 -10.92
CA GLN A 83 -16.20 -3.18 -10.06
C GLN A 83 -16.46 -2.94 -8.56
N LYS A 84 -17.26 -1.92 -8.21
CA LYS A 84 -17.65 -1.58 -6.83
C LYS A 84 -16.43 -1.46 -5.90
N ALA A 85 -15.40 -0.73 -6.36
CA ALA A 85 -14.20 -0.53 -5.58
C ALA A 85 -14.52 0.19 -4.25
N THR A 86 -13.92 -0.29 -3.16
CA THR A 86 -14.04 0.36 -1.85
C THR A 86 -13.05 1.52 -1.73
N CYS A 87 -11.83 1.31 -2.23
CA CYS A 87 -10.73 2.24 -2.12
C CYS A 87 -10.00 2.41 -3.45
N VAL A 88 -9.39 3.57 -3.62
CA VAL A 88 -8.30 3.78 -4.57
C VAL A 88 -7.13 4.42 -3.84
N PHE A 89 -5.96 3.84 -4.00
CA PHE A 89 -4.75 4.23 -3.29
C PHE A 89 -3.79 4.97 -4.21
N ALA A 90 -3.50 6.22 -3.83
CA ALA A 90 -2.41 6.99 -4.39
C ALA A 90 -1.09 6.73 -3.64
N GLU A 91 -0.01 7.32 -4.11
CA GLU A 91 1.28 7.33 -3.41
C GLU A 91 1.69 8.77 -3.11
N PRO A 92 2.57 9.02 -2.11
CA PRO A 92 2.98 10.37 -1.74
C PRO A 92 3.52 11.22 -2.91
N GLN A 93 4.14 10.56 -3.88
CA GLN A 93 4.67 11.14 -5.12
C GLN A 93 3.59 11.64 -6.11
N PHE A 94 2.32 11.27 -5.94
CA PHE A 94 1.24 11.73 -6.82
C PHE A 94 0.70 13.10 -6.40
N ARG A 95 0.44 13.96 -7.38
CA ARG A 95 -0.19 15.26 -7.14
C ARG A 95 -1.64 15.06 -6.64
N PRO A 96 -2.07 15.71 -5.54
CA PRO A 96 -3.42 15.57 -4.99
C PRO A 96 -4.54 15.81 -6.01
N ALA A 97 -4.35 16.75 -6.94
CA ALA A 97 -5.34 17.05 -7.97
C ALA A 97 -5.64 15.87 -8.91
N VAL A 98 -4.66 15.02 -9.24
CA VAL A 98 -4.86 13.80 -10.05
C VAL A 98 -5.74 12.82 -9.29
N VAL A 99 -5.38 12.60 -8.04
CA VAL A 99 -5.98 11.67 -7.10
C VAL A 99 -7.45 12.04 -6.83
N GLU A 100 -7.73 13.31 -6.53
CA GLU A 100 -9.08 13.85 -6.36
C GLU A 100 -9.92 13.79 -7.64
N SER A 101 -9.32 14.05 -8.80
CA SER A 101 -10.05 14.01 -10.08
C SER A 101 -10.56 12.61 -10.40
N VAL A 102 -9.86 11.57 -9.97
CA VAL A 102 -10.27 10.18 -10.18
C VAL A 102 -11.48 9.81 -9.32
N ALA A 103 -11.49 10.13 -8.03
CA ALA A 103 -12.60 9.74 -7.15
C ALA A 103 -13.80 10.69 -7.16
N ARG A 104 -13.65 11.92 -7.66
CA ARG A 104 -14.75 12.90 -7.71
C ARG A 104 -15.96 12.34 -8.45
N GLY A 105 -17.11 12.40 -7.78
CA GLY A 105 -18.39 11.89 -8.31
C GLY A 105 -18.57 10.38 -8.15
N THR A 106 -17.68 9.70 -7.42
CA THR A 106 -17.82 8.29 -7.02
C THR A 106 -17.97 8.20 -5.50
N THR A 107 -18.38 7.02 -5.00
CA THR A 107 -18.40 6.70 -3.57
C THR A 107 -17.10 6.06 -3.07
N VAL A 108 -16.08 5.96 -3.94
CA VAL A 108 -14.80 5.34 -3.63
C VAL A 108 -13.99 6.23 -2.69
N ARG A 109 -13.37 5.62 -1.68
CA ARG A 109 -12.53 6.32 -0.70
C ARG A 109 -11.09 6.43 -1.20
N MET A 110 -10.42 7.49 -0.75
CA MET A 110 -9.02 7.74 -1.05
C MET A 110 -8.12 7.28 0.09
N GLY A 111 -7.10 6.51 -0.26
CA GLY A 111 -5.99 6.18 0.63
C GLY A 111 -4.65 6.55 0.00
N THR A 112 -3.59 6.49 0.81
CA THR A 112 -2.22 6.66 0.36
C THR A 112 -1.40 5.45 0.81
N LEU A 113 -0.69 4.82 -0.12
CA LEU A 113 0.30 3.79 0.14
C LEU A 113 1.69 4.34 -0.17
N ASP A 114 2.64 4.11 0.72
CA ASP A 114 4.04 4.46 0.46
C ASP A 114 4.86 3.17 0.29
N PRO A 115 5.17 2.77 -0.95
CA PRO A 115 5.91 1.54 -1.22
C PRO A 115 7.40 1.66 -0.88
N LEU A 116 7.90 2.87 -0.61
CA LEU A 116 9.31 3.14 -0.31
C LEU A 116 9.55 3.52 1.16
N GLY A 117 8.49 3.69 1.95
CA GLY A 117 8.61 4.04 3.37
C GLY A 117 9.39 5.33 3.59
N THR A 118 9.13 6.36 2.78
CA THR A 118 9.89 7.63 2.72
C THR A 118 10.00 8.37 4.05
N ASN A 119 9.06 8.14 4.97
CA ASN A 119 9.02 8.71 6.30
C ASN A 119 9.65 7.81 7.40
N ILE A 120 10.22 6.66 7.03
CA ILE A 120 10.80 5.69 7.97
C ILE A 120 12.30 5.93 8.09
N GLN A 121 12.76 6.21 9.31
CA GLN A 121 14.18 6.36 9.58
C GLN A 121 14.90 5.01 9.63
N LEU A 122 16.13 4.97 9.14
CA LEU A 122 16.94 3.75 9.16
C LEU A 122 17.32 3.37 10.60
N SER A 123 16.87 2.19 11.00
CA SER A 123 17.24 1.52 12.25
C SER A 123 17.16 0.00 12.05
N LYS A 124 17.48 -0.79 13.09
CA LYS A 124 17.31 -2.25 13.07
C LYS A 124 15.84 -2.68 12.92
N GLU A 125 14.92 -1.80 13.30
CA GLU A 125 13.47 -2.00 13.33
C GLU A 125 12.77 -1.38 12.10
N SER A 126 13.51 -0.71 11.21
CA SER A 126 12.95 0.02 10.07
C SER A 126 12.09 -0.84 9.13
N TYR A 127 12.51 -2.07 8.84
CA TYR A 127 11.75 -2.97 7.96
C TYR A 127 10.46 -3.50 8.61
N PRO A 128 10.48 -3.99 9.88
CA PRO A 128 9.26 -4.21 10.64
C PRO A 128 8.31 -3.01 10.65
N ALA A 129 8.82 -1.81 10.92
CA ALA A 129 8.03 -0.58 10.93
C ALA A 129 7.42 -0.28 9.56
N PHE A 130 8.14 -0.57 8.47
CA PHE A 130 7.64 -0.43 7.10
C PHE A 130 6.46 -1.35 6.81
N LEU A 131 6.55 -2.63 7.15
CA LEU A 131 5.47 -3.59 6.92
C LEU A 131 4.20 -3.22 7.70
N THR A 132 4.37 -2.79 8.96
CA THR A 132 3.27 -2.31 9.80
C THR A 132 2.68 -1.02 9.26
N GLN A 133 3.49 -0.04 8.88
CA GLN A 133 3.00 1.22 8.31
C GLN A 133 2.17 0.96 7.06
N LEU A 134 2.64 0.10 6.16
CA LEU A 134 1.90 -0.26 4.94
C LEU A 134 0.57 -0.95 5.28
N ALA A 135 0.55 -1.79 6.33
CA ALA A 135 -0.67 -2.45 6.82
C ALA A 135 -1.71 -1.43 7.28
N THR A 136 -1.28 -0.48 8.11
CA THR A 136 -2.12 0.62 8.62
C THR A 136 -2.65 1.50 7.49
N GLN A 137 -1.83 1.78 6.48
CA GLN A 137 -2.26 2.53 5.29
C GLN A 137 -3.41 1.83 4.56
N TYR A 138 -3.29 0.53 4.32
CA TYR A 138 -4.38 -0.29 3.76
C TYR A 138 -5.62 -0.31 4.66
N ALA A 139 -5.43 -0.59 5.95
CA ALA A 139 -6.51 -0.74 6.92
C ALA A 139 -7.31 0.57 7.14
N SER A 140 -6.66 1.72 7.03
CA SER A 140 -7.29 3.01 7.31
C SER A 140 -8.24 3.50 6.20
N CYS A 141 -8.04 3.10 4.94
CA CYS A 141 -8.83 3.65 3.83
C CYS A 141 -10.33 3.35 3.94
N PRO A 142 -10.77 2.11 4.26
CA PRO A 142 -12.19 1.82 4.44
C PRO A 142 -12.86 2.56 5.61
N GLU A 143 -12.11 3.15 6.54
CA GLU A 143 -12.64 3.84 7.71
C GLU A 143 -12.77 5.36 7.52
N ARG A 144 -12.05 5.92 6.53
CA ARG A 144 -12.09 7.36 6.23
C ARG A 144 -13.45 7.74 5.62
N ARG A 145 -14.08 8.78 6.19
CA ARG A 145 -15.31 9.40 5.65
C ARG A 145 -14.96 10.58 4.76
#